data_AF-A0A183VE77-F1
#
_entry.id   AF-A0A183VE77-F1
#
_cell.length_a   1.000
_cell.length_b   1.000
_cell.length_c   1.000
_cell.angle_alpha   90.00
_cell.angle_beta   90.00
_cell.angle_gamma   90.00
#
_symmetry.space_group_name_H-M   'P 1'
#
loop_
_entity.id
_entity.type
_entity.pdbx_description
1 polymer ?
#
loop_
_entity_poly.entity_id
_entity_poly.type
_entity_poly.pdbx_seq_one_letter_code
_entity_poly.pdbx_strand_id
1 'polypeptide(L)' 'MLRKCLELTVYHDCVADNEFEISTVDKDGVKLGKPESLTGNWDIAEYNCDYE' A
#
# COMPACT_ATOMS: atom_id res chain seq x y z
N MET A 1 5.79 4.93 6.70
CA MET A 1 5.33 3.66 7.30
C MET A 1 4.01 3.22 6.67
N LEU A 2 2.92 3.98 6.79
CA LEU A 2 1.58 3.61 6.26
C LEU A 2 1.59 3.13 4.80
N ARG A 3 2.23 3.87 3.89
CA ARG A 3 2.33 3.48 2.47
C ARG A 3 2.94 2.08 2.26
N LYS A 4 3.99 1.74 3.01
CA LYS A 4 4.65 0.42 2.95
C LYS A 4 3.77 -0.69 3.51
N CYS A 5 2.96 -0.39 4.53
CA CYS A 5 1.97 -1.34 5.04
C CYS A 5 0.86 -1.60 4.02
N LEU A 6 0.35 -0.57 3.34
CA LEU A 6 -0.63 -0.71 2.26
C LEU A 6 -0.09 -1.57 1.11
N GLU A 7 1.18 -1.39 0.75
CA GLU A 7 1.86 -2.22 -0.25
C GLU A 7 1.83 -3.71 0.11
N LEU A 8 2.09 -4.06 1.38
CA LEU A 8 2.00 -5.45 1.85
C LEU A 8 0.56 -5.96 1.89
N THR A 9 -0.40 -5.14 2.33
CA THR A 9 -1.82 -5.54 2.35
C THR A 9 -2.30 -5.95 0.97
N VAL A 10 -1.94 -5.22 -0.08
CA VAL A 10 -2.32 -5.54 -1.47
C VAL A 10 -1.75 -6.88 -1.93
N TYR A 11 -0.59 -7.31 -1.44
CA TYR A 11 -0.04 -8.63 -1.79
C TYR A 11 -0.72 -9.80 -1.07
N HIS A 12 -1.40 -9.56 0.05
CA HIS A 12 -1.97 -10.62 0.90
C HIS A 12 -3.50 -10.64 0.95
N ASP A 13 -4.16 -9.61 0.44
CA ASP A 13 -5.61 -9.49 0.36
C ASP A 13 -6.08 -9.64 -1.09
N CYS A 14 -6.90 -10.66 -1.36
CA CYS A 14 -7.40 -10.95 -2.69
C CYS A 14 -8.53 -10.02 -3.17
N VAL A 15 -9.02 -9.12 -2.31
CA VAL A 15 -10.09 -8.16 -2.61
C VAL A 15 -9.58 -6.71 -2.58
N ALA A 16 -8.35 -6.49 -2.14
CA ALA A 16 -7.75 -5.15 -2.13
C ALA A 16 -7.47 -4.65 -3.55
N ASP A 17 -7.75 -3.37 -3.78
CA ASP A 17 -7.41 -2.66 -5.01
C ASP A 17 -6.05 -1.97 -4.87
N ASN A 18 -5.36 -1.76 -5.99
CA ASN A 18 -4.04 -1.13 -6.00
C ASN A 18 -4.11 0.40 -6.07
N GLU A 19 -5.30 0.98 -6.15
CA GLU A 19 -5.55 2.42 -6.06
C GLU A 19 -5.98 2.84 -4.64
N PHE A 20 -5.32 3.88 -4.10
CA PHE A 20 -5.65 4.42 -2.79
C PHE A 20 -5.42 5.93 -2.68
N GLU A 21 -5.96 6.55 -1.65
CA GLU A 21 -5.69 7.94 -1.27
C GLU A 21 -5.28 8.03 0.20
N ILE A 22 -4.26 8.83 0.51
CA ILE A 22 -3.85 9.11 1.90
C ILE A 22 -4.10 10.59 2.23
N SER A 23 -5.09 10.83 3.08
CA SER A 23 -5.39 12.14 3.65
C SER A 23 -4.76 12.30 5.04
N THR A 24 -4.29 13.51 5.37
CA THR A 24 -3.63 13.82 6.66
C THR A 24 -4.42 14.87 7.43
N VAL A 25 -4.61 14.64 8.73
CA VAL A 25 -5.20 15.62 9.66
C VAL A 25 -4.15 16.00 10.68
N ASP A 26 -3.87 17.30 10.79
CA ASP A 26 -2.93 17.85 11.76
C ASP A 26 -3.49 19.13 12.43
N LYS A 27 -2.67 19.78 13.26
CA LYS A 27 -3.05 21.02 13.97
C LYS A 27 -3.40 22.19 13.03
N ASP A 28 -2.96 22.14 11.78
CA ASP A 28 -3.16 23.15 10.76
C ASP A 28 -4.37 22.83 9.85
N GLY A 29 -5.04 21.69 10.10
CA GLY A 29 -6.29 21.30 9.46
C GLY A 29 -6.20 19.98 8.68
N VAL A 30 -7.03 19.86 7.64
CA VAL A 30 -7.12 18.66 6.79
C VAL A 30 -6.40 18.90 5.47
N LYS A 31 -5.51 18.00 5.11
CA LYS A 31 -4.86 17.92 3.79
C LYS A 31 -5.35 16.66 3.09
N LEU A 32 -6.16 16.84 2.06
CA LEU A 32 -6.65 15.74 1.26
C LEU A 32 -5.52 15.19 0.37
N GLY A 33 -5.45 13.87 0.26
CA GLY A 33 -4.52 13.19 -0.62
C GLY A 33 -4.92 13.33 -2.08
N LYS A 34 -4.12 12.70 -2.95
CA LYS A 34 -4.52 12.43 -4.34
C LYS A 34 -4.57 10.92 -4.52
N PRO A 35 -5.36 10.43 -5.48
CA PRO A 35 -5.29 9.03 -5.88
C PRO A 35 -3.85 8.66 -6.28
N GLU A 36 -3.38 7.56 -5.73
CA GLU A 36 -2.09 6.94 -5.98
C GLU A 36 -2.32 5.48 -6.38
N SER A 37 -1.53 4.97 -7.32
CA SER A 37 -1.52 3.56 -7.68
C SER A 37 -0.23 2.92 -7.21
N LEU A 38 -0.31 1.70 -6.67
CA LEU A 38 0.88 0.87 -6.46
C LEU A 38 1.24 0.17 -7.76
N THR A 39 2.42 0.49 -8.27
CA THR A 39 3.15 -0.38 -9.20
C THR A 39 3.81 -1.48 -8.37
N GLY A 40 3.32 -2.70 -8.51
CA GLY A 40 3.80 -3.85 -7.74
C GLY A 40 5.30 -4.09 -7.93
N ASN A 41 6.01 -4.22 -6.82
CA ASN A 41 7.34 -4.78 -6.76
C ASN A 41 7.24 -6.31 -6.62
N TRP A 42 7.30 -7.01 -7.74
CA TRP A 42 7.19 -8.46 -7.79
C TRP A 42 8.45 -9.20 -7.31
N ASP A 43 9.55 -8.49 -7.06
CA ASP A 43 10.76 -9.08 -6.45
C ASP A 43 10.45 -9.64 -5.05
N ILE A 44 9.38 -9.17 -4.39
CA ILE A 44 8.90 -9.74 -3.12
C ILE A 44 8.44 -11.20 -3.24
N ALA A 45 8.02 -11.62 -4.44
CA ALA A 45 7.59 -13.00 -4.69
C ALA A 45 8.76 -14.00 -4.58
N GLU A 46 10.00 -13.56 -4.82
CA GLU A 46 11.19 -14.40 -4.67
C GLU A 46 11.42 -14.79 -3.19
N TYR A 47 11.04 -13.94 -2.25
CA TYR A 47 11.21 -14.17 -0.81
C TYR A 47 9.96 -14.75 -0.12
N ASN A 48 8.79 -14.58 -0.72
CA ASN A 48 7.52 -15.10 -0.17
C ASN A 48 7.29 -16.60 -0.44
N CYS A 49 8.06 -17.20 -1.37
CA CYS A 49 7.90 -18.58 -1.81
C CYS A 49 8.99 -19.54 -1.27
N ASP A 50 9.64 -19.22 -0.16
CA ASP A 50 10.43 -20.20 0.60
C ASP A 50 9.49 -21.10 1.42
N TYR A 51 8.77 -21.98 0.70
CA TYR A 51 8.14 -23.15 1.31
C TYR A 51 9.22 -24.24 1.41
N GLU A 52 9.68 -24.53 2.63
CA GLU A 52 10.35 -25.82 2.91
C GLU A 52 9.39 -27.00 2.67
#